data_AF-A0A967W5G9-F1
#
_entry.id   AF-A0A967W5G9-F1
#
_cell.length_a   1.000
_cell.length_b   1.000
_cell.length_c   1.000
_cell.angle_alpha   90.00
_cell.angle_beta   90.00
_cell.angle_gamma   90.00
#
_symmetry.space_group_name_H-M   'P 1'
#
loop_
_entity.id
_entity.type
_entity.pdbx_description
1 polymer ?
#
loop_
_entity_poly.entity_id
_entity_poly.type
_entity_poly.pdbx_seq_one_letter_code
_entity_poly.pdbx_strand_id
1 'polypeptide(L)' 'MSSEHFTTAGGISGRRETSPLHHETALDEIWDAIDRHKGGLFVSNYEVPDRYARWDIGFVHPP' A
#
# COMPACT_ATOMS: atom_id res chain seq x y z
N MET A 1 6.82 -1.81 -15.17
CA MET A 1 7.11 -2.72 -14.05
C MET A 1 8.59 -2.99 -14.03
N SER A 2 9.26 -2.86 -12.88
CA SER A 2 10.68 -3.19 -12.74
C SER A 2 10.87 -4.25 -11.66
N SER A 3 11.90 -5.08 -11.81
CA SER A 3 12.30 -6.09 -10.83
C SER A 3 13.81 -5.98 -10.61
N GLU A 4 14.23 -5.93 -9.36
CA GLU A 4 15.65 -5.82 -8.97
C GLU A 4 15.98 -6.81 -7.84
N HIS A 5 17.18 -7.39 -7.90
CA HIS A 5 17.75 -8.12 -6.78
C HIS A 5 18.77 -7.24 -6.08
N PHE A 6 18.72 -7.20 -4.74
CA PHE A 6 19.66 -6.43 -3.94
C PHE A 6 20.16 -7.26 -2.76
N THR A 7 21.32 -6.90 -2.24
CA THR A 7 21.85 -7.45 -0.99
C THR A 7 22.04 -6.32 -0.01
N THR A 8 21.50 -6.46 1.20
CA THR A 8 21.69 -5.49 2.27
C THR A 8 23.14 -5.45 2.71
N ALA A 9 23.55 -4.38 3.40
CA ALA A 9 24.89 -4.32 4.00
C ALA A 9 25.17 -5.48 4.97
N GLY A 10 24.13 -6.07 5.58
CA GLY A 10 24.22 -7.26 6.43
C GLY A 10 24.22 -8.60 5.68
N GLY A 11 24.29 -8.60 4.35
CA GLY A 11 24.37 -9.83 3.54
C GLY A 11 23.04 -10.51 3.23
N ILE A 12 21.89 -9.87 3.52
CA ILE A 12 20.57 -10.44 3.22
C ILE A 12 20.21 -10.12 1.77
N SER A 13 19.92 -11.15 0.97
CA SER A 13 19.44 -10.97 -0.40
C SER A 13 17.92 -10.80 -0.46
N GLY A 14 17.45 -9.87 -1.28
CA GLY A 14 16.03 -9.58 -1.50
C GLY A 14 15.70 -9.33 -2.97
N ARG A 15 14.42 -9.45 -3.30
CA ARG A 15 13.84 -9.07 -4.60
C ARG A 15 12.87 -7.91 -4.40
N ARG A 16 12.97 -6.86 -5.20
CA ARG A 16 12.03 -5.75 -5.24
C ARG A 16 11.33 -5.73 -6.58
N GLU A 17 10.00 -5.70 -6.55
CA GLU A 17 9.17 -5.48 -7.73
C GLU A 17 8.46 -4.14 -7.59
N THR A 18 8.27 -3.44 -8.70
CA THR A 18 7.58 -2.14 -8.73
C THR A 18 6.65 -2.08 -9.91
N SER A 19 5.37 -1.83 -9.64
CA SER A 19 4.31 -1.61 -10.62
C SER A 19 3.71 -0.21 -10.44
N PRO A 20 3.23 0.43 -11.53
CA PRO A 20 2.39 1.61 -11.41
C PRO A 20 1.10 1.29 -10.64
N LEU A 21 0.66 2.22 -9.80
CA LEU A 21 -0.61 2.13 -9.08
C LEU A 21 -1.38 3.43 -9.30
N HIS A 22 -2.59 3.31 -9.84
CA HIS A 22 -3.49 4.44 -10.04
C HIS A 22 -4.18 4.78 -8.73
N HIS A 23 -4.16 6.05 -8.33
CA HIS A 23 -4.74 6.48 -7.06
C HIS A 23 -6.24 6.19 -6.95
N GLU A 24 -6.98 6.29 -8.06
CA GLU A 24 -8.43 6.07 -8.13
C GLU A 24 -8.82 4.64 -7.76
N THR A 25 -7.96 3.67 -8.09
CA THR A 25 -8.19 2.22 -7.90
C THR A 25 -7.25 1.63 -6.86
N ALA A 26 -6.48 2.46 -6.14
CA ALA A 26 -5.40 2.00 -5.27
C ALA A 26 -5.88 1.16 -4.08
N LEU A 27 -7.18 1.25 -3.74
CA LEU A 27 -7.77 0.59 -2.58
C LEU A 27 -8.70 -0.58 -2.94
N ASP A 28 -8.98 -0.81 -4.23
CA ASP A 28 -9.98 -1.78 -4.69
C ASP A 28 -9.71 -3.19 -4.13
N GLU A 29 -8.46 -3.66 -4.23
CA GLU A 29 -8.07 -4.97 -3.72
C GLU A 29 -8.26 -5.10 -2.19
N ILE A 30 -8.04 -4.01 -1.45
CA ILE A 30 -8.20 -3.99 0.00
C ILE A 30 -9.69 -3.98 0.35
N TRP A 31 -10.50 -3.23 -0.39
CA TRP A 31 -11.96 -3.20 -0.24
C TRP A 31 -12.59 -4.58 -0.48
N ASP A 32 -12.16 -5.28 -1.53
CA ASP A 32 -12.67 -6.62 -1.83
C ASP A 32 -12.28 -7.65 -0.75
N ALA A 33 -11.16 -7.43 -0.07
CA ALA A 33 -10.58 -8.40 0.85
C ALA A 33 -10.93 -8.16 2.33
N ILE A 34 -11.28 -6.94 2.73
CA ILE A 34 -11.45 -6.56 4.15
C ILE A 34 -12.62 -7.27 4.84
N ASP A 35 -13.68 -7.62 4.09
CA ASP A 35 -14.82 -8.36 4.63
C ASP A 35 -14.47 -9.81 5.02
N ARG A 36 -13.35 -10.34 4.52
CA ARG A 36 -13.00 -11.77 4.61
C ARG A 36 -11.75 -12.05 5.42
N HIS A 37 -11.04 -11.02 5.88
CA HIS A 37 -9.75 -11.18 6.52
C HIS A 37 -9.52 -10.18 7.65
N LYS A 38 -8.75 -10.59 8.65
CA LYS A 38 -8.29 -9.67 9.70
C LYS A 38 -7.33 -8.64 9.10
N GLY A 39 -7.59 -7.38 9.39
CA GLY A 39 -6.86 -6.26 8.81
C GLY A 39 -7.52 -4.93 9.18
N GLY A 40 -7.15 -3.88 8.46
CA GLY A 40 -7.72 -2.56 8.67
C GLY A 40 -7.48 -1.65 7.47
N LEU A 41 -8.45 -0.77 7.21
CA LEU A 41 -8.38 0.27 6.20
C LEU A 41 -8.81 1.60 6.85
N PHE A 42 -7.91 2.58 6.83
CA PHE A 42 -8.11 3.91 7.37
C PHE A 42 -7.95 4.92 6.23
N VAL A 43 -9.04 5.60 5.91
CA VAL A 43 -9.10 6.57 4.82
C VAL A 43 -9.65 7.88 5.33
N SER A 44 -9.07 8.99 4.88
CA SER A 44 -9.64 10.32 5.07
C SER A 44 -9.95 10.87 3.68
N ASN A 45 -11.19 10.72 3.25
CA ASN A 45 -11.69 11.21 1.97
C ASN A 45 -11.98 12.73 1.96
N TYR A 46 -11.38 13.48 2.89
CA TYR A 46 -11.64 14.90 3.09
C TYR A 46 -10.38 15.71 2.80
N GLU A 47 -10.39 16.46 1.70
CA GLU A 47 -9.33 17.39 1.33
C GLU A 47 -9.68 18.81 1.82
N VAL A 48 -8.73 19.47 2.48
CA VAL A 48 -8.87 20.87 2.91
C VAL A 48 -7.88 21.73 2.13
N PRO A 49 -8.32 22.77 1.39
CA PRO A 49 -7.41 23.68 0.72
C PRO A 49 -6.46 24.37 1.70
N ASP A 50 -5.17 24.49 1.35
CA ASP A 50 -4.10 25.15 2.12
C ASP A 50 -3.73 24.57 3.50
N ARG A 51 -4.21 23.36 3.84
CA ARG A 51 -3.61 22.51 4.90
C ARG A 51 -3.60 21.05 4.45
N TYR A 52 -2.58 20.28 4.85
CA TYR A 52 -2.49 18.86 4.52
C TYR A 52 -3.77 18.09 4.86
N ALA A 53 -4.35 17.38 3.89
CA ALA A 53 -5.06 16.13 4.13
C ALA A 53 -5.23 15.31 2.83
N ARG A 54 -4.39 14.29 2.65
CA ARG A 54 -4.80 13.06 1.95
C ARG A 54 -4.25 11.89 2.73
N TRP A 55 -5.10 10.91 3.03
CA TRP A 55 -4.71 9.69 3.72
C TRP A 55 -5.33 8.46 3.07
N ASP A 56 -4.46 7.47 2.80
CA ASP A 56 -4.82 6.11 2.44
C ASP A 56 -3.95 5.17 3.32
N ILE A 57 -4.55 4.26 4.08
CA ILE A 57 -3.79 3.24 4.83
C ILE A 57 -4.57 1.93 4.79
N GLY A 58 -4.00 0.82 4.30
CA GLY A 58 -4.71 -0.45 4.26
C GLY A 58 -3.84 -1.70 4.47
N PHE A 59 -4.47 -2.78 4.95
CA PHE A 59 -3.83 -4.09 5.16
C PHE A 59 -4.82 -5.24 4.96
N VAL A 60 -4.45 -6.25 4.15
CA VAL A 60 -5.04 -7.59 4.25
C VAL A 60 -4.00 -8.71 4.13
N HIS A 61 -3.33 -8.95 5.27
CA HIS A 61 -2.76 -10.18 5.88
C HIS A 61 -1.56 -9.85 6.79
N PRO A 62 -1.71 -8.98 7.82
CA PRO A 62 -0.62 -8.73 8.77
C PRO A 62 -0.50 -9.90 9.79
N PRO A 63 0.72 -10.22 10.30
CA PRO A 63 0.97 -11.30 11.26
C PRO A 63 0.40 -11.05 12.66
#